data_AF-A0A2J8PX73-F1
#
_entry.id   AF-A0A2J8PX73-F1
#
_cell.length_a   1.000
_cell.length_b   1.000
_cell.length_c   1.000
_cell.angle_alpha   90.00
_cell.angle_beta   90.00
_cell.angle_gamma   90.00
#
_symmetry.space_group_name_H-M   'P 1'
#
loop_
_entity.id
_entity.type
_entity.pdbx_description
1 polymer ?
#
loop_
_entity_poly.entity_id
_entity_poly.type
_entity_poly.pdbx_seq_one_letter_code
_entity_poly.pdbx_strand_id
1 'polypeptide(L)'
;MMFPNPESPPETVSINKAINTQEVAVKEKHARTCILGTHHEKGAQTFWSVVNRLPLSSNAVLCWKFCHVFHKLLRDGHPNVLKDSLRYRNELSDMSRMWGHLSEGYGQLCSIYLKLLRTKMEYHTKNPRFPGNLQMSDRQLDEAGESDVNNFFQLTVEMFDYLECELNLFQTVFNSLDMSRSVSVTAAGQCRLAPLIQVILDCSHLYDYTVKLLFKLHSCLPADTLQGHRDRFMEQFTKLKDLFYRSSNLQYFKRLIQIPQLPENPPNFLRASALSEHISPVVVIPAEASSPDSEPVLEKDDLMDMDASQQNLFDNKFDDIFGSSFSSDPFNFN
;
A
#
# COMPACT_ATOMS: atom_id res chain seq x y z
N MET A 1 -0.06 38.31 -33.35
CA MET A 1 0.24 36.88 -33.18
C MET A 1 -0.31 36.48 -31.82
N MET A 2 -1.42 35.73 -31.79
CA MET A 2 -1.87 35.07 -30.57
C MET A 2 -0.93 33.89 -30.35
N PHE A 3 -0.10 33.95 -29.32
CA PHE A 3 0.64 32.78 -28.87
C PHE A 3 -0.40 31.71 -28.48
N PRO A 4 -0.26 30.45 -28.93
CA PRO A 4 -1.12 29.40 -28.44
C PRO A 4 -0.90 29.31 -26.93
N ASN A 5 -2.01 29.27 -26.18
CA ASN A 5 -1.98 29.03 -24.74
C ASN A 5 -1.10 27.79 -24.49
N PRO A 6 -0.12 27.82 -23.57
CA PRO A 6 0.67 26.63 -23.28
C PRO A 6 -0.30 25.53 -22.86
N GLU A 7 -0.34 24.43 -23.63
CA GLU A 7 -1.12 23.26 -23.25
C GLU A 7 -0.71 22.88 -21.83
N SER A 8 -1.70 22.74 -20.94
CA SER A 8 -1.46 22.34 -19.57
C SER A 8 -0.67 21.02 -19.57
N PRO A 9 0.39 20.87 -18.75
CA PRO A 9 1.19 19.66 -18.72
C PRO A 9 0.31 18.40 -18.66
N PRO A 10 0.67 17.29 -19.34
CA PRO A 10 -0.13 16.06 -19.36
C PRO A 10 -0.51 15.53 -17.97
N GLU A 11 0.36 15.77 -16.98
CA GLU A 11 0.12 15.48 -15.57
C GLU A 11 -1.04 16.31 -14.98
N THR A 12 -1.06 17.63 -15.20
CA THR A 12 -2.14 18.53 -14.75
C THR A 12 -3.50 18.09 -15.28
N VAL A 13 -3.56 17.70 -16.55
CA VAL A 13 -4.80 17.18 -17.17
C VAL A 13 -5.23 15.88 -16.47
N SER A 14 -4.27 15.00 -16.19
CA SER A 14 -4.54 13.71 -15.54
C SER A 14 -4.99 13.88 -14.09
N ILE A 15 -4.40 14.82 -13.33
CA ILE A 15 -4.84 15.14 -11.97
C ILE A 15 -6.30 15.62 -11.97
N ASN A 16 -6.66 16.56 -12.87
CA ASN A 16 -8.05 17.04 -12.98
C ASN A 16 -9.02 15.95 -13.46
N LYS A 17 -8.59 15.04 -14.33
CA LYS A 17 -9.41 13.89 -14.75
C LYS A 17 -9.53 12.83 -13.64
N ALA A 18 -8.52 12.67 -12.80
CA ALA A 18 -8.54 11.74 -11.68
C ALA A 18 -9.35 12.28 -10.49
N ILE A 19 -9.22 13.57 -10.17
CA ILE A 19 -9.87 14.24 -9.05
C ILE A 19 -10.93 15.20 -9.60
N ASN A 20 -12.12 14.65 -9.86
CA ASN A 20 -13.27 15.38 -10.39
C ASN A 20 -14.55 15.09 -9.59
N THR A 21 -15.62 15.83 -9.85
CA THR A 21 -16.89 15.74 -9.12
C THR A 21 -17.77 14.54 -9.51
N GLN A 22 -17.40 13.79 -10.55
CA GLN A 22 -18.17 12.64 -11.02
C GLN A 22 -17.97 11.45 -10.05
N GLU A 23 -19.09 10.92 -9.55
CA GLU A 23 -19.14 9.76 -8.64
C GLU A 23 -18.88 8.44 -9.39
N VAL A 24 -17.68 8.36 -9.95
CA VAL A 24 -17.16 7.21 -10.68
C VAL A 24 -15.75 6.90 -10.17
N ALA A 25 -15.36 5.62 -10.21
CA ALA A 25 -14.01 5.21 -9.84
C ALA A 25 -12.93 6.00 -10.60
N VAL A 26 -11.84 6.31 -9.91
CA VAL A 26 -10.67 6.93 -10.53
C VAL A 26 -10.14 5.98 -11.60
N LYS A 27 -9.99 6.48 -12.84
CA LYS A 27 -9.47 5.66 -13.93
C LYS A 27 -7.97 5.43 -13.73
N GLU A 28 -7.55 4.16 -13.83
CA GLU A 28 -6.16 3.76 -13.57
C GLU A 28 -5.17 4.49 -14.47
N LYS A 29 -5.50 4.73 -15.75
CA LYS A 29 -4.64 5.50 -16.67
C LYS A 29 -4.27 6.89 -16.13
N HIS A 30 -5.22 7.61 -15.51
CA HIS A 30 -4.95 8.94 -14.96
C HIS A 30 -4.15 8.85 -13.66
N ALA A 31 -4.47 7.88 -12.78
CA ALA A 31 -3.70 7.68 -11.56
C ALA A 31 -2.25 7.27 -11.86
N ARG A 32 -2.03 6.41 -12.86
CA ARG A 32 -0.70 6.01 -13.36
C ARG A 32 0.07 7.20 -13.89
N THR A 33 -0.56 8.08 -14.69
CA THR A 33 0.10 9.32 -15.13
C THR A 33 0.48 10.23 -13.96
N CYS A 34 -0.35 10.35 -12.92
CA CYS A 34 0.03 11.10 -11.72
C CYS A 34 1.27 10.50 -11.04
N ILE A 35 1.33 9.17 -10.87
CA ILE A 35 2.49 8.49 -10.28
C ILE A 35 3.75 8.75 -11.12
N LEU A 36 3.69 8.52 -12.43
CA LEU A 36 4.82 8.75 -13.34
C LEU A 36 5.27 10.21 -13.35
N GLY A 37 4.32 11.15 -13.25
CA GLY A 37 4.58 12.57 -13.10
C GLY A 37 5.49 12.85 -11.91
N THR A 38 5.19 12.28 -10.73
CA THR A 38 6.03 12.48 -9.53
C THR A 38 7.47 12.00 -9.71
N HIS A 39 7.69 10.92 -10.46
CA HIS A 39 9.05 10.42 -10.77
C HIS A 39 9.77 11.32 -11.76
N HIS A 40 9.07 11.81 -12.77
CA HIS A 40 9.62 12.73 -13.75
C HIS A 40 10.05 14.07 -13.11
N GLU A 41 9.23 14.63 -12.22
CA GLU A 41 9.54 15.89 -11.52
C GLU A 41 10.35 15.71 -10.21
N LYS A 42 10.62 14.46 -9.80
CA LYS A 42 11.30 14.09 -8.54
C LYS A 42 10.63 14.64 -7.28
N GLY A 43 9.31 14.72 -7.26
CA GLY A 43 8.52 15.35 -6.20
C GLY A 43 7.02 15.29 -6.44
N ALA A 44 6.26 16.09 -5.69
CA ALA A 44 4.80 16.23 -5.84
C ALA A 44 4.38 17.69 -6.09
N GLN A 45 5.25 18.48 -6.70
CA GLN A 45 5.03 19.90 -6.94
C GLN A 45 3.82 20.15 -7.83
N THR A 46 3.72 19.46 -8.97
CA THR A 46 2.59 19.62 -9.89
C THR A 46 1.30 19.13 -9.25
N PHE A 47 1.33 17.96 -8.59
CA PHE A 47 0.20 17.44 -7.83
C PHE A 47 -0.38 18.47 -6.86
N TRP A 48 0.44 19.01 -5.96
CA TRP A 48 -0.02 19.97 -4.97
C TRP A 48 -0.42 21.32 -5.57
N SER A 49 0.25 21.78 -6.63
CA SER A 49 -0.12 23.02 -7.35
C SER A 49 -1.55 22.96 -7.89
N VAL A 50 -1.97 21.79 -8.39
CA VAL A 50 -3.32 21.56 -8.90
C VAL A 50 -4.31 21.34 -7.75
N VAL A 51 -3.97 20.46 -6.80
CA VAL A 51 -4.85 20.09 -5.68
C VAL A 51 -5.24 21.29 -4.83
N ASN A 52 -4.32 22.22 -4.56
CA ASN A 52 -4.60 23.42 -3.75
C ASN A 52 -5.61 24.37 -4.40
N ARG A 53 -5.96 24.17 -5.68
CA ARG A 53 -6.99 24.94 -6.40
C ARG A 53 -8.35 24.23 -6.42
N LEU A 54 -8.39 22.96 -5.99
CA LEU A 54 -9.62 22.18 -5.94
C LEU A 54 -10.42 22.51 -4.67
N PRO A 55 -11.76 22.58 -4.75
CA PRO A 55 -12.60 22.85 -3.60
C PRO A 55 -12.82 21.59 -2.73
N LEU A 56 -11.72 21.00 -2.23
CA LEU A 56 -11.74 19.73 -1.48
C LEU A 56 -12.58 19.82 -0.19
N SER A 57 -12.66 20.99 0.44
CA SER A 57 -13.41 21.19 1.68
C SER A 57 -14.92 21.37 1.47
N SER A 58 -15.39 21.59 0.25
CA SER A 58 -16.82 21.79 -0.05
C SER A 58 -17.42 20.70 -0.93
N ASN A 59 -16.61 19.79 -1.47
CA ASN A 59 -17.10 18.66 -2.26
C ASN A 59 -16.47 17.34 -1.79
N ALA A 60 -17.30 16.52 -1.16
CA ALA A 60 -16.85 15.28 -0.54
C ALA A 60 -16.38 14.23 -1.57
N VAL A 61 -16.95 14.20 -2.78
CA VAL A 61 -16.49 13.29 -3.85
C VAL A 61 -15.09 13.69 -4.35
N LEU A 62 -14.84 15.00 -4.50
CA LEU A 62 -13.50 15.50 -4.83
C LEU A 62 -12.50 15.14 -3.73
N CYS A 63 -12.84 15.36 -2.46
CA CYS A 63 -11.99 15.00 -1.32
C CYS A 63 -11.69 13.48 -1.28
N TRP A 64 -12.72 12.65 -1.53
CA TRP A 64 -12.56 11.20 -1.57
C TRP A 64 -11.59 10.73 -2.66
N LYS A 65 -11.73 11.30 -3.86
CA LYS A 65 -10.86 10.98 -5.00
C LYS A 65 -9.46 11.56 -4.82
N PHE A 66 -9.33 12.73 -4.19
CA PHE A 66 -8.05 13.26 -3.73
C PHE A 66 -7.36 12.28 -2.78
N CYS A 67 -8.06 11.80 -1.75
CA CYS A 67 -7.48 10.85 -0.80
C CYS A 67 -7.01 9.58 -1.50
N HIS A 68 -7.78 9.07 -2.46
CA HIS A 68 -7.41 7.90 -3.25
C HIS A 68 -6.13 8.14 -4.07
N VAL A 69 -6.10 9.21 -4.87
CA VAL A 69 -4.93 9.51 -5.72
C VAL A 69 -3.71 9.79 -4.84
N PHE A 70 -3.87 10.54 -3.75
CA PHE A 70 -2.78 10.82 -2.82
C PHE A 70 -2.27 9.55 -2.12
N HIS A 71 -3.15 8.61 -1.77
CA HIS A 71 -2.73 7.31 -1.24
C HIS A 71 -1.85 6.55 -2.24
N LYS A 72 -2.26 6.51 -3.52
CA LYS A 72 -1.45 5.90 -4.59
C LYS A 72 -0.09 6.60 -4.75
N LEU A 73 -0.04 7.93 -4.68
CA LEU A 73 1.24 8.66 -4.74
C LEU A 73 2.14 8.38 -3.53
N LEU A 74 1.58 8.26 -2.33
CA LEU A 74 2.36 7.89 -1.13
C LEU A 74 2.89 6.45 -1.21
N ARG A 75 2.21 5.56 -1.93
CA ARG A 75 2.64 4.17 -2.13
C ARG A 75 3.69 4.02 -3.22
N ASP A 76 3.40 4.55 -4.40
CA ASP A 76 4.13 4.20 -5.64
C ASP A 76 4.79 5.42 -6.32
N GLY A 77 4.59 6.63 -5.80
CA GLY A 77 5.22 7.85 -6.29
C GLY A 77 6.69 7.97 -5.89
N HIS A 78 7.32 9.05 -6.36
CA HIS A 78 8.71 9.34 -6.02
C HIS A 78 8.91 9.49 -4.49
N PRO A 79 10.05 9.06 -3.89
CA PRO A 79 10.27 9.16 -2.45
C PRO A 79 10.11 10.56 -1.84
N ASN A 80 10.30 11.63 -2.64
CA ASN A 80 10.08 13.01 -2.19
C ASN A 80 8.60 13.40 -2.07
N VAL A 81 7.65 12.62 -2.61
CA VAL A 81 6.21 12.88 -2.45
C VAL A 81 5.87 13.05 -0.97
N LEU A 82 6.37 12.15 -0.10
CA LEU A 82 6.16 12.27 1.34
C LEU A 82 6.72 13.60 1.87
N LYS A 83 7.98 13.91 1.58
CA LYS A 83 8.68 15.12 2.05
C LYS A 83 7.96 16.40 1.63
N ASP A 84 7.60 16.49 0.35
CA ASP A 84 6.88 17.64 -0.22
C ASP A 84 5.48 17.80 0.39
N SER A 85 4.89 16.69 0.86
CA SER A 85 3.55 16.66 1.43
C SER A 85 3.51 17.05 2.92
N LEU A 86 4.63 16.96 3.64
CA LEU A 86 4.68 17.25 5.09
C LEU A 86 4.23 18.67 5.44
N ARG A 87 4.36 19.63 4.51
CA ARG A 87 3.88 21.01 4.69
C ARG A 87 2.35 21.12 4.74
N TYR A 88 1.62 20.15 4.20
CA TYR A 88 0.15 20.12 4.18
C TYR A 88 -0.46 19.34 5.36
N ARG A 89 0.36 18.78 6.27
CA ARG A 89 -0.11 17.92 7.38
C ARG A 89 -1.22 18.56 8.24
N ASN A 90 -1.12 19.86 8.49
CA ASN A 90 -2.06 20.60 9.33
C ASN A 90 -3.38 20.80 8.57
N GLU A 91 -3.30 21.16 7.29
CA GLU A 91 -4.46 21.31 6.42
C GLU A 91 -5.24 19.99 6.28
N LEU A 92 -4.54 18.87 6.09
CA LEU A 92 -5.17 17.54 6.08
C LEU A 92 -5.85 17.21 7.42
N SER A 93 -5.26 17.64 8.54
CA SER A 93 -5.83 17.46 9.87
C SER A 93 -7.11 18.29 10.06
N ASP A 94 -7.08 19.56 9.66
CA ASP A 94 -8.24 20.44 9.74
C ASP A 94 -9.38 19.95 8.83
N MET A 95 -9.05 19.52 7.61
CA MET A 95 -10.01 18.94 6.67
C MET A 95 -10.61 17.63 7.20
N SER A 96 -9.81 16.76 7.84
CA SER A 96 -10.29 15.54 8.50
C SER A 96 -11.31 15.87 9.61
N ARG A 97 -10.98 16.84 10.47
CA ARG A 97 -11.87 17.29 11.55
C ARG A 97 -13.16 17.91 11.02
N MET A 98 -13.07 18.75 10.00
CA MET A 98 -14.22 19.38 9.35
C MET A 98 -15.20 18.33 8.83
N TRP A 99 -14.69 17.38 8.03
CA TRP A 99 -15.52 16.30 7.47
C TRP A 99 -16.09 15.37 8.55
N GLY A 100 -15.40 15.25 9.70
CA GLY A 100 -15.85 14.44 10.84
C GLY A 100 -17.12 14.95 11.51
N HIS A 101 -17.56 16.18 11.24
CA HIS A 101 -18.87 16.67 11.67
C HIS A 101 -20.03 16.09 10.86
N LEU A 102 -19.76 15.52 9.68
CA LEU A 102 -20.77 14.83 8.88
C LEU A 102 -20.77 13.34 9.24
N SER A 103 -21.88 12.86 9.79
CA SER A 103 -22.02 11.47 10.25
C SER A 103 -22.28 10.46 9.13
N GLU A 104 -22.58 10.91 7.91
CA GLU A 104 -23.02 10.04 6.82
C GLU A 104 -22.41 10.44 5.46
N GLY A 105 -22.49 9.50 4.51
CA GLY A 105 -22.04 9.68 3.14
C GLY A 105 -20.53 9.88 3.02
N TYR A 106 -20.10 10.54 1.94
CA TYR A 106 -18.67 10.76 1.68
C TYR A 106 -17.98 11.62 2.75
N GLY A 107 -18.69 12.46 3.50
CA GLY A 107 -18.08 13.27 4.56
C GLY A 107 -17.39 12.40 5.61
N GLN A 108 -18.12 11.43 6.18
CA GLN A 108 -17.54 10.49 7.13
C GLN A 108 -16.38 9.69 6.52
N LEU A 109 -16.52 9.25 5.26
CA LEU A 109 -15.47 8.51 4.55
C LEU A 109 -14.20 9.34 4.38
N CYS A 110 -14.33 10.60 3.96
CA CYS A 110 -13.22 11.54 3.80
C CYS A 110 -12.51 11.82 5.13
N SER A 111 -13.27 12.00 6.21
CA SER A 111 -12.69 12.24 7.54
C SER A 111 -11.74 11.11 7.96
N ILE A 112 -12.20 9.86 7.83
CA ILE A 112 -11.44 8.67 8.22
C ILE A 112 -10.28 8.41 7.26
N TYR A 113 -10.46 8.66 5.95
CA TYR A 113 -9.39 8.48 4.98
C TYR A 113 -8.27 9.52 5.16
N LEU A 114 -8.61 10.79 5.43
CA LEU A 114 -7.60 11.81 5.75
C LEU A 114 -6.83 11.46 7.03
N LYS A 115 -7.50 10.88 8.04
CA LYS A 115 -6.84 10.37 9.24
C LYS A 115 -5.83 9.26 8.88
N LEU A 116 -6.25 8.29 8.05
CA LEU A 116 -5.37 7.22 7.56
C LEU A 116 -4.14 7.78 6.84
N LEU A 117 -4.33 8.71 5.90
CA LEU A 117 -3.24 9.31 5.14
C LEU A 117 -2.22 10.02 6.04
N ARG A 118 -2.70 10.71 7.07
CA ARG A 118 -1.83 11.32 8.07
C ARG A 118 -1.06 10.28 8.88
N THR A 119 -1.72 9.21 9.34
CA THR A 119 -1.05 8.10 10.03
C THR A 119 0.02 7.46 9.15
N LYS A 120 -0.27 7.22 7.86
CA LYS A 120 0.71 6.73 6.88
C LYS A 120 1.90 7.68 6.77
N MET A 121 1.66 8.99 6.58
CA MET A 121 2.74 9.98 6.49
C MET A 121 3.60 10.03 7.77
N GLU A 122 2.98 9.99 8.95
CA GLU A 122 3.66 9.98 10.24
C GLU A 122 4.50 8.72 10.42
N TYR A 123 3.95 7.53 10.09
CA TYR A 123 4.67 6.25 10.12
C TYR A 123 5.93 6.29 9.25
N HIS A 124 5.80 6.68 7.98
CA HIS A 124 6.96 6.70 7.06
C HIS A 124 7.95 7.84 7.35
N THR A 125 7.53 8.89 8.05
CA THR A 125 8.44 9.95 8.52
C THR A 125 9.31 9.43 9.67
N LYS A 126 8.74 8.67 10.60
CA LYS A 126 9.47 8.05 11.71
C LYS A 126 10.31 6.85 11.26
N ASN A 127 9.83 6.12 10.24
CA ASN A 127 10.42 4.87 9.78
C ASN A 127 10.86 4.97 8.30
N PRO A 128 11.86 5.80 7.96
CA PRO A 128 12.25 6.09 6.57
C PRO A 128 12.84 4.89 5.81
N ARG A 129 13.18 3.79 6.50
CA ARG A 129 13.61 2.53 5.89
C ARG A 129 12.45 1.78 5.20
N PHE A 130 11.20 2.07 5.58
CA PHE A 130 10.02 1.44 4.98
C PHE A 130 9.63 2.18 3.69
N PRO A 131 9.61 1.49 2.53
CA PRO A 131 9.11 2.09 1.31
C PRO A 131 7.60 2.35 1.42
N GLY A 132 7.10 3.30 0.63
CA GLY A 132 5.69 3.73 0.68
C GLY A 132 4.68 2.61 0.42
N ASN A 133 5.04 1.63 -0.42
CA ASN A 133 4.23 0.46 -0.73
C ASN A 133 4.40 -0.70 0.27
N LEU A 134 5.23 -0.51 1.31
CA LEU A 134 5.60 -1.47 2.35
C LEU A 134 6.34 -2.72 1.87
N GLN A 135 6.74 -2.84 0.62
CA GLN A 135 7.45 -4.04 0.13
C GLN A 135 8.89 -4.09 0.64
N MET A 136 9.18 -5.02 1.54
CA MET A 136 10.53 -5.29 2.03
C MET A 136 10.75 -6.78 2.27
N SER A 137 12.01 -7.21 2.21
CA SER A 137 12.42 -8.55 2.60
C SER A 137 12.48 -8.70 4.13
N ASP A 138 12.45 -9.94 4.62
CA ASP A 138 12.58 -10.26 6.05
C ASP A 138 13.87 -9.67 6.65
N ARG A 139 14.96 -9.70 5.88
CA ARG A 139 16.23 -9.08 6.26
C ARG A 139 16.08 -7.57 6.47
N GLN A 140 15.40 -6.87 5.56
CA GLN A 140 15.20 -5.43 5.68
C GLN A 140 14.26 -5.07 6.84
N LEU A 141 13.25 -5.91 7.13
CA LEU A 141 12.40 -5.77 8.32
C LEU A 141 13.23 -5.91 9.61
N ASP A 142 14.13 -6.89 9.65
CA ASP A 142 15.03 -7.11 10.79
C ASP A 142 16.02 -5.95 10.98
N GLU A 143 16.60 -5.45 9.88
CA GLU A 143 17.49 -4.29 9.88
C GLU A 143 16.77 -3.00 10.32
N ALA A 144 15.45 -2.90 10.10
CA ALA A 144 14.66 -1.73 10.50
C ALA A 144 14.48 -1.60 12.01
N GLY A 145 14.53 -2.70 12.76
CA GLY A 145 14.54 -2.64 14.23
C GLY A 145 15.94 -2.53 14.84
N GLU A 146 17.01 -2.45 14.01
CA GLU A 146 18.38 -2.16 14.45
C GLU A 146 18.92 -3.09 15.54
N SER A 147 18.42 -4.33 15.59
CA SER A 147 18.73 -5.30 16.66
C SER A 147 18.40 -4.83 18.09
N ASP A 148 17.58 -3.78 18.24
CA ASP A 148 17.14 -3.25 19.53
C ASP A 148 15.68 -3.67 19.80
N VAL A 149 15.47 -4.35 20.93
CA VAL A 149 14.13 -4.80 21.36
C VAL A 149 13.15 -3.63 21.52
N ASN A 150 13.61 -2.46 21.94
CA ASN A 150 12.77 -1.27 22.10
C ASN A 150 12.29 -0.76 20.74
N ASN A 151 13.15 -0.81 19.72
CA ASN A 151 12.80 -0.43 18.36
C ASN A 151 11.79 -1.42 17.77
N PHE A 152 11.97 -2.73 17.94
CA PHE A 152 10.96 -3.72 17.52
C PHE A 152 9.63 -3.53 18.24
N PHE A 153 9.65 -3.21 19.53
CA PHE A 153 8.45 -2.97 20.32
C PHE A 153 7.70 -1.75 19.80
N GLN A 154 8.39 -0.61 19.66
CA GLN A 154 7.80 0.63 19.15
C GLN A 154 7.29 0.47 17.70
N LEU A 155 8.07 -0.17 16.84
CA LEU A 155 7.69 -0.44 15.46
C LEU A 155 6.40 -1.27 15.38
N THR A 156 6.25 -2.28 16.24
CA THR A 156 5.05 -3.11 16.30
C THR A 156 3.82 -2.30 16.74
N VAL A 157 3.97 -1.42 17.74
CA VAL A 157 2.90 -0.51 18.17
C VAL A 157 2.47 0.42 17.03
N GLU A 158 3.42 1.02 16.32
CA GLU A 158 3.14 1.93 15.21
C GLU A 158 2.49 1.21 14.02
N MET A 159 2.89 -0.05 13.74
CA MET A 159 2.21 -0.88 12.73
C MET A 159 0.78 -1.22 13.13
N PHE A 160 0.51 -1.48 14.42
CA PHE A 160 -0.87 -1.68 14.88
C PHE A 160 -1.72 -0.42 14.73
N ASP A 161 -1.18 0.76 15.03
CA ASP A 161 -1.91 2.03 14.86
C ASP A 161 -2.22 2.30 13.37
N TYR A 162 -1.29 1.95 12.49
CA TYR A 162 -1.47 2.06 11.06
C TYR A 162 -2.53 1.06 10.56
N LEU A 163 -2.41 -0.23 10.89
CA LEU A 163 -3.36 -1.27 10.52
C LEU A 163 -4.77 -0.97 11.05
N GLU A 164 -4.89 -0.40 12.24
CA GLU A 164 -6.18 0.02 12.80
C GLU A 164 -6.86 1.10 11.95
N CYS A 165 -6.09 2.08 11.43
CA CYS A 165 -6.65 3.10 10.55
C CYS A 165 -7.11 2.51 9.20
N GLU A 166 -6.36 1.55 8.64
CA GLU A 166 -6.73 0.83 7.42
C GLU A 166 -8.05 0.04 7.62
N LEU A 167 -8.13 -0.73 8.71
CA LEU A 167 -9.32 -1.52 9.07
C LEU A 167 -10.54 -0.62 9.34
N ASN A 168 -10.36 0.53 9.99
CA ASN A 168 -11.43 1.49 10.24
C ASN A 168 -11.97 2.07 8.93
N LEU A 169 -11.10 2.45 7.99
CA LEU A 169 -11.53 2.94 6.68
C LEU A 169 -12.35 1.88 5.94
N PHE A 170 -11.88 0.63 5.93
CA PHE A 170 -12.61 -0.48 5.33
C PHE A 170 -14.01 -0.64 5.93
N GLN A 171 -14.12 -0.69 7.25
CA GLN A 171 -15.39 -0.88 7.94
C GLN A 171 -16.35 0.26 7.64
N THR A 172 -15.91 1.52 7.68
CA THR A 172 -16.77 2.66 7.37
C THR A 172 -17.23 2.64 5.91
N VAL A 173 -16.33 2.33 4.96
CA VAL A 173 -16.73 2.19 3.56
C VAL A 173 -17.80 1.10 3.43
N PHE A 174 -17.57 -0.09 3.97
CA PHE A 174 -18.53 -1.20 3.87
C PHE A 174 -19.87 -0.91 4.55
N ASN A 175 -19.86 -0.20 5.68
CA ASN A 175 -21.09 0.23 6.36
C ASN A 175 -21.87 1.29 5.57
N SER A 176 -21.20 2.03 4.67
CA SER A 176 -21.84 3.01 3.78
C SER A 176 -22.45 2.40 2.51
N LEU A 177 -22.27 1.10 2.28
CA LEU A 177 -22.76 0.39 1.11
C LEU A 177 -24.06 -0.35 1.42
N ASP A 178 -25.06 -0.16 0.57
CA ASP A 178 -26.26 -0.99 0.58
C ASP A 178 -25.99 -2.34 -0.09
N MET A 179 -25.60 -3.35 0.69
CA MET A 179 -25.22 -4.69 0.19
C MET A 179 -26.36 -5.46 -0.48
N SER A 180 -27.62 -4.98 -0.37
CA SER A 180 -28.76 -5.56 -1.10
C SER A 180 -28.78 -5.16 -2.58
N ARG A 181 -28.04 -4.11 -2.95
CA ARG A 181 -27.85 -3.66 -4.32
C ARG A 181 -26.57 -4.25 -4.89
N SER A 182 -26.49 -4.38 -6.21
CA SER A 182 -25.26 -4.78 -6.91
C SER A 182 -24.20 -3.67 -6.88
N VAL A 183 -23.73 -3.28 -5.68
CA VAL A 183 -22.80 -2.17 -5.45
C VAL A 183 -21.49 -2.34 -6.23
N SER A 184 -21.08 -3.58 -6.48
CA SER A 184 -19.89 -3.89 -7.27
C SER A 184 -19.98 -3.51 -8.76
N VAL A 185 -21.18 -3.18 -9.27
CA VAL A 185 -21.39 -2.79 -10.68
C VAL A 185 -21.90 -1.37 -10.87
N THR A 186 -22.31 -0.67 -9.80
CA THR A 186 -22.73 0.74 -9.93
C THR A 186 -21.53 1.67 -9.90
N ALA A 187 -21.57 2.76 -10.68
CA ALA A 187 -20.45 3.70 -10.73
C ALA A 187 -20.13 4.32 -9.36
N ALA A 188 -21.17 4.66 -8.59
CA ALA A 188 -21.07 5.15 -7.22
C ALA A 188 -20.46 4.12 -6.25
N GLY A 189 -20.89 2.86 -6.35
CA GLY A 189 -20.33 1.77 -5.54
C GLY A 189 -18.85 1.54 -5.84
N GLN A 190 -18.49 1.51 -7.13
CA GLN A 190 -17.09 1.41 -7.54
C GLN A 190 -16.25 2.62 -7.12
N CYS A 191 -16.82 3.83 -7.12
CA CYS A 191 -16.16 5.03 -6.61
C CYS A 191 -15.77 4.87 -5.12
N ARG A 192 -16.64 4.27 -4.30
CA ARG A 192 -16.37 3.99 -2.87
C ARG A 192 -15.45 2.79 -2.67
N LEU A 193 -15.54 1.75 -3.51
CA LEU A 193 -14.72 0.55 -3.38
C LEU A 193 -13.28 0.74 -3.88
N ALA A 194 -13.05 1.58 -4.89
CA ALA A 194 -11.74 1.73 -5.54
C ALA A 194 -10.57 1.96 -4.56
N PRO A 195 -10.68 2.85 -3.55
CA PRO A 195 -9.55 3.12 -2.67
C PRO A 195 -9.20 1.97 -1.73
N LEU A 196 -10.14 1.04 -1.50
CA LEU A 196 -9.89 -0.14 -0.67
C LEU A 196 -8.89 -1.12 -1.30
N ILE A 197 -8.58 -0.99 -2.59
CA ILE A 197 -7.45 -1.73 -3.19
C ILE A 197 -6.15 -1.36 -2.47
N GLN A 198 -5.92 -0.08 -2.18
CA GLN A 198 -4.73 0.36 -1.46
C GLN A 198 -4.74 -0.16 -0.01
N VAL A 199 -5.89 -0.08 0.65
CA VAL A 199 -6.11 -0.63 2.00
C VAL A 199 -5.77 -2.12 2.07
N ILE A 200 -6.25 -2.91 1.10
CA ILE A 200 -5.98 -4.35 1.03
C ILE A 200 -4.48 -4.63 0.86
N LEU A 201 -3.80 -3.85 0.01
CA LEU A 201 -2.36 -3.98 -0.21
C LEU A 201 -1.53 -3.62 1.03
N ASP A 202 -1.88 -2.54 1.74
CA ASP A 202 -1.21 -2.15 3.00
C ASP A 202 -1.47 -3.17 4.11
N CYS A 203 -2.73 -3.56 4.32
CA CYS A 203 -3.13 -4.56 5.31
C CYS A 203 -2.36 -5.88 5.15
N SER A 204 -2.11 -6.32 3.92
CA SER A 204 -1.37 -7.55 3.64
C SER A 204 0.05 -7.54 4.24
N HIS A 205 0.78 -6.45 4.01
CA HIS A 205 2.14 -6.28 4.53
C HIS A 205 2.14 -6.00 6.03
N LEU A 206 1.24 -5.16 6.52
CA LEU A 206 1.14 -4.84 7.94
C LEU A 206 0.84 -6.10 8.77
N TYR A 207 -0.05 -6.97 8.30
CA TYR A 207 -0.29 -8.27 8.94
C TYR A 207 0.96 -9.16 8.93
N ASP A 208 1.60 -9.31 7.77
CA ASP A 208 2.80 -10.14 7.66
C ASP A 208 3.90 -9.70 8.63
N TYR A 209 4.16 -8.38 8.68
CA TYR A 209 5.19 -7.81 9.55
C TYR A 209 4.82 -7.87 11.01
N THR A 210 3.56 -7.61 11.38
CA THR A 210 3.14 -7.74 12.78
C THR A 210 3.24 -9.17 13.28
N VAL A 211 2.95 -10.19 12.46
CA VAL A 211 3.20 -11.59 12.83
C VAL A 211 4.69 -11.84 13.09
N LYS A 212 5.56 -11.48 12.14
CA LYS A 212 7.02 -11.67 12.23
C LYS A 212 7.62 -10.94 13.44
N LEU A 213 7.24 -9.68 13.64
CA LEU A 213 7.71 -8.86 14.75
C LEU A 213 7.21 -9.38 16.10
N LEU A 214 5.97 -9.86 16.21
CA LEU A 214 5.48 -10.46 17.46
C LEU A 214 6.23 -11.72 17.84
N PHE A 215 6.53 -12.61 16.89
CA PHE A 215 7.40 -13.76 17.17
C PHE A 215 8.79 -13.32 17.61
N LYS A 216 9.35 -12.28 16.97
CA LYS A 216 10.65 -11.72 17.36
C LYS A 216 10.62 -11.14 18.78
N LEU A 217 9.60 -10.36 19.13
CA LEU A 217 9.42 -9.82 20.47
C LEU A 217 9.29 -10.95 21.51
N HIS A 218 8.53 -12.00 21.19
CA HIS A 218 8.38 -13.17 22.05
C HIS A 218 9.67 -13.96 22.25
N SER A 219 10.65 -13.85 21.35
CA SER A 219 11.98 -14.41 21.55
C SER A 219 12.86 -13.60 22.52
N CYS A 220 12.51 -12.33 22.76
CA CYS A 220 13.31 -11.38 23.53
C CYS A 220 12.67 -10.95 24.86
N LEU A 221 11.34 -11.04 24.98
CA LEU A 221 10.57 -10.50 26.11
C LEU A 221 9.65 -11.54 26.75
N PRO A 222 9.38 -11.43 28.06
CA PRO A 222 8.41 -12.29 28.74
C PRO A 222 7.01 -12.18 28.15
N ALA A 223 6.26 -13.28 28.18
CA ALA A 223 4.89 -13.33 27.66
C ALA A 223 3.98 -12.28 28.31
N ASP A 224 4.10 -12.04 29.61
CA ASP A 224 3.27 -11.07 30.34
C ASP A 224 3.47 -9.63 29.83
N THR A 225 4.69 -9.27 29.45
CA THR A 225 5.01 -7.95 28.85
C THR A 225 4.29 -7.73 27.51
N LEU A 226 4.03 -8.81 26.77
CA LEU A 226 3.44 -8.77 25.43
C LEU A 226 1.93 -9.06 25.42
N GLN A 227 1.27 -9.11 26.57
CA GLN A 227 -0.17 -9.41 26.63
C GLN A 227 -0.99 -8.40 25.80
N GLY A 228 -0.77 -7.09 26.00
CA GLY A 228 -1.47 -6.06 25.23
C GLY A 228 -1.20 -6.11 23.72
N HIS A 229 -0.03 -6.59 23.30
CA HIS A 229 0.30 -6.80 21.89
C HIS A 229 -0.50 -7.95 21.28
N ARG A 230 -0.61 -9.07 22.02
CA ARG A 230 -1.44 -10.20 21.61
C ARG A 230 -2.92 -9.81 21.54
N ASP A 231 -3.42 -9.06 22.51
CA ASP A 231 -4.82 -8.60 22.53
C ASP A 231 -5.15 -7.73 21.31
N ARG A 232 -4.30 -6.73 21.01
CA ARG A 232 -4.46 -5.88 19.82
C ARG A 232 -4.38 -6.71 18.54
N PHE A 233 -3.41 -7.63 18.43
CA PHE A 233 -3.29 -8.50 17.27
C PHE A 233 -4.54 -9.34 17.05
N MET A 234 -5.10 -9.94 18.11
CA MET A 234 -6.29 -10.80 18.00
C MET A 234 -7.52 -10.02 17.51
N GLU A 235 -7.70 -8.80 18.01
CA GLU A 235 -8.76 -7.91 17.54
C GLU A 235 -8.58 -7.58 16.05
N GLN A 236 -7.38 -7.16 15.66
CA GLN A 236 -7.08 -6.77 14.28
C GLN A 236 -7.12 -7.97 13.32
N PHE A 237 -6.66 -9.14 13.73
CA PHE A 237 -6.74 -10.38 12.96
C PHE A 237 -8.18 -10.72 12.60
N THR A 238 -9.10 -10.61 13.57
CA THR A 238 -10.53 -10.89 13.36
C THR A 238 -11.12 -9.93 12.32
N LYS A 239 -10.84 -8.62 12.46
CA LYS A 239 -11.30 -7.59 11.51
C LYS A 239 -10.68 -7.78 10.12
N LEU A 240 -9.40 -8.15 10.04
CA LEU A 240 -8.70 -8.36 8.78
C LEU A 240 -9.17 -9.62 8.05
N LYS A 241 -9.46 -10.70 8.79
CA LYS A 241 -10.05 -11.92 8.23
C LYS A 241 -11.40 -11.63 7.58
N ASP A 242 -12.26 -10.85 8.24
CA ASP A 242 -13.53 -10.36 7.66
C ASP A 242 -13.29 -9.49 6.41
N LEU A 243 -12.30 -8.58 6.48
CA LEU A 243 -11.92 -7.72 5.38
C LEU A 243 -11.55 -8.50 4.12
N PHE A 244 -10.61 -9.44 4.22
CA PHE A 244 -10.15 -10.25 3.09
C PHE A 244 -11.27 -11.17 2.59
N TYR A 245 -12.02 -11.80 3.48
CA TYR A 245 -13.15 -12.65 3.12
C TYR A 245 -14.22 -11.88 2.34
N ARG A 246 -14.71 -10.75 2.87
CA ARG A 246 -15.76 -9.95 2.21
C ARG A 246 -15.27 -9.34 0.90
N SER A 247 -14.04 -8.84 0.86
CA SER A 247 -13.45 -8.25 -0.34
C SER A 247 -13.26 -9.30 -1.45
N SER A 248 -12.74 -10.48 -1.12
CA SER A 248 -12.52 -11.57 -2.08
C SER A 248 -13.82 -12.06 -2.74
N ASN A 249 -14.97 -11.83 -2.09
CA ASN A 249 -16.29 -12.20 -2.61
C ASN A 249 -16.91 -11.14 -3.54
N LEU A 250 -16.45 -9.88 -3.52
CA LEU A 250 -17.00 -8.82 -4.35
C LEU A 250 -16.47 -8.87 -5.79
N GLN A 251 -17.39 -8.80 -6.76
CA GLN A 251 -17.08 -8.82 -8.20
C GLN A 251 -16.13 -7.70 -8.64
N TYR A 252 -16.16 -6.55 -7.97
CA TYR A 252 -15.27 -5.44 -8.26
C TYR A 252 -13.80 -5.83 -8.06
N PHE A 253 -13.47 -6.37 -6.88
CA PHE A 253 -12.10 -6.77 -6.56
C PHE A 253 -11.65 -8.00 -7.34
N LYS A 254 -12.51 -9.01 -7.54
CA LYS A 254 -12.18 -10.23 -8.32
C LYS A 254 -11.62 -9.95 -9.72
N ARG A 255 -11.99 -8.82 -10.33
CA ARG A 255 -11.51 -8.42 -11.66
C ARG A 255 -10.18 -7.67 -11.63
N LEU A 256 -9.79 -7.13 -10.49
CA LEU A 256 -8.69 -6.17 -10.35
C LEU A 256 -7.53 -6.73 -9.53
N ILE A 257 -7.81 -7.56 -8.52
CA ILE A 257 -6.83 -8.15 -7.61
C ILE A 257 -7.25 -9.54 -7.15
N GLN A 258 -6.28 -10.40 -6.89
CA GLN A 258 -6.47 -11.64 -6.15
C GLN A 258 -6.14 -11.41 -4.68
N ILE A 259 -7.14 -11.63 -3.82
CA ILE A 259 -7.02 -11.42 -2.37
C ILE A 259 -6.80 -12.79 -1.70
N PRO A 260 -5.74 -12.97 -0.91
CA PRO A 260 -5.47 -14.22 -0.22
C PRO A 260 -6.49 -14.47 0.90
N GLN A 261 -6.67 -15.73 1.27
CA GLN A 261 -7.40 -16.09 2.49
C GLN A 261 -6.42 -16.12 3.67
N LEU A 262 -6.85 -15.57 4.81
CA LEU A 262 -6.10 -15.73 6.06
C LEU A 262 -6.35 -17.12 6.67
N PRO A 263 -5.42 -17.63 7.50
CA PRO A 263 -5.61 -18.90 8.19
C PRO A 263 -6.86 -18.88 9.08
N GLU A 264 -7.39 -20.07 9.37
CA GLU A 264 -8.61 -20.17 10.17
C GLU A 264 -8.40 -19.67 11.60
N ASN A 265 -7.27 -20.06 12.19
CA ASN A 265 -6.83 -19.67 13.52
C ASN A 265 -5.66 -18.69 13.43
N PRO A 266 -5.56 -17.73 14.37
CA PRO A 266 -4.40 -16.85 14.45
C PRO A 266 -3.12 -17.60 14.86
N PRO A 267 -1.93 -17.08 14.53
CA PRO A 267 -0.66 -17.67 14.96
C PRO A 267 -0.56 -17.77 16.49
N ASN A 268 0.00 -18.87 16.98
CA ASN A 268 0.29 -19.03 18.41
C ASN A 268 1.70 -18.49 18.73
N PHE A 269 1.77 -17.24 19.16
CA PHE A 269 3.05 -16.57 19.49
C PHE A 269 3.81 -17.17 20.68
N LEU A 270 3.17 -17.99 21.51
CA LEU A 270 3.83 -18.70 22.62
C LEU A 270 4.55 -19.97 22.17
N ARG A 271 4.36 -20.39 20.91
CA ARG A 271 5.02 -21.54 20.32
C ARG A 271 5.90 -21.08 19.16
N ALA A 272 7.20 -20.91 19.40
CA ALA A 272 8.14 -20.39 18.41
C ALA A 272 8.11 -21.13 17.05
N SER A 273 7.90 -22.46 17.05
CA SER A 273 7.77 -23.24 15.82
C SER A 273 6.56 -22.85 14.95
N ALA A 274 5.53 -22.21 15.51
CA ALA A 274 4.38 -21.73 14.75
C ALA A 274 4.74 -20.66 13.70
N LEU A 275 5.89 -19.98 13.84
CA LEU A 275 6.37 -19.06 12.80
C LEU A 275 6.62 -19.79 11.47
N SER A 276 7.04 -21.05 11.50
CA SER A 276 7.26 -21.84 10.28
C SER A 276 5.97 -22.20 9.53
N GLU A 277 4.81 -22.07 10.19
CA GLU A 277 3.48 -22.27 9.60
C GLU A 277 2.92 -20.96 9.01
N HIS A 278 3.54 -19.81 9.29
CA HIS A 278 3.08 -18.52 8.78
C HIS A 278 3.38 -18.37 7.30
N ILE A 279 2.34 -18.03 6.53
CA ILE A 279 2.43 -17.77 5.10
C ILE A 279 2.07 -16.31 4.89
N SER A 280 2.99 -15.54 4.30
CA SER A 280 2.75 -14.14 3.94
C SER A 280 1.55 -14.04 2.99
N PRO A 281 0.50 -13.27 3.33
CA PRO A 281 -0.61 -13.07 2.42
C PRO A 281 -0.14 -12.19 1.26
N VAL A 282 -0.01 -12.77 0.07
CA VAL A 282 0.37 -12.03 -1.13
C VAL A 282 -0.89 -11.67 -1.90
N VAL A 283 -1.15 -10.36 -2.03
CA VAL A 283 -2.19 -9.83 -2.91
C VAL A 283 -1.60 -9.68 -4.31
N VAL A 284 -2.21 -10.32 -5.31
CA VAL A 284 -1.73 -10.30 -6.69
C VAL A 284 -2.54 -9.31 -7.50
N ILE A 285 -1.86 -8.38 -8.18
CA ILE A 285 -2.47 -7.54 -9.21
C ILE A 285 -2.19 -8.21 -10.56
N PRO A 286 -3.21 -8.70 -11.30
CA PRO A 286 -2.99 -9.30 -12.61
C PRO A 286 -2.26 -8.32 -13.54
N ALA A 287 -1.22 -8.80 -14.24
CA ALA A 287 -0.59 -8.03 -15.31
C ALA A 287 -1.68 -7.69 -16.36
N GLU A 288 -1.83 -6.41 -16.65
CA GLU A 288 -2.98 -5.79 -17.32
C GLU A 288 -3.70 -6.72 -18.32
N ALA A 289 -4.95 -7.08 -18.04
CA ALA A 289 -5.93 -7.14 -19.12
C ALA A 289 -6.04 -5.70 -19.63
N SER A 290 -5.34 -5.43 -20.74
CA SER A 290 -5.39 -4.17 -21.45
C SER A 290 -6.84 -3.67 -21.46
N SER A 291 -7.07 -2.54 -20.80
CA SER A 291 -8.31 -1.80 -21.02
C SER A 291 -8.40 -1.55 -22.52
N PRO A 292 -9.57 -1.68 -23.18
CA PRO A 292 -9.71 -1.41 -24.62
C PRO A 292 -9.39 0.03 -25.06
N ASP A 293 -8.99 0.87 -24.10
CA ASP A 293 -8.88 2.32 -24.15
C ASP A 293 -7.41 2.80 -24.14
N SER A 294 -6.46 1.88 -24.30
CA SER A 294 -5.03 2.16 -24.43
C SER A 294 -4.72 2.55 -25.88
N GLU A 295 -4.85 3.84 -26.22
CA GLU A 295 -4.14 4.35 -27.40
C GLU A 295 -2.63 4.23 -27.19
N PRO A 296 -1.85 3.87 -28.22
CA PRO A 296 -0.42 3.71 -28.09
C PRO A 296 0.19 5.06 -27.73
N VAL A 297 0.88 5.10 -26.59
CA VAL A 297 1.80 6.19 -26.28
C VAL A 297 2.89 6.11 -27.34
N LEU A 298 2.92 7.11 -28.24
CA LEU A 298 3.98 7.27 -29.22
C LEU A 298 5.29 7.52 -28.45
N GLU A 299 6.06 6.45 -28.22
CA GLU A 299 7.49 6.56 -27.98
C GLU A 299 8.08 7.13 -29.28
N LYS A 300 8.47 8.41 -29.23
CA LYS A 300 9.32 8.98 -30.27
C LYS A 300 10.68 8.30 -30.15
N ASP A 301 10.96 7.45 -31.13
CA ASP A 301 12.29 7.06 -31.56
C ASP A 301 13.22 8.28 -31.59
N ASP A 302 14.20 8.33 -30.70
CA ASP A 302 15.46 9.02 -30.98
C ASP A 302 16.47 7.96 -31.43
N LEU A 303 16.45 7.73 -32.74
CA LEU A 303 17.48 7.04 -33.50
C LEU A 303 18.75 7.89 -33.50
N MET A 304 19.75 7.52 -32.69
CA MET A 304 21.17 7.68 -33.08
C MET A 304 21.98 6.46 -32.65
N ASP A 305 22.45 5.77 -33.69
CA ASP A 305 23.32 4.61 -33.70
C ASP A 305 24.79 5.02 -33.45
N MET A 306 25.52 4.29 -32.60
CA MET A 306 26.89 3.81 -32.84
C MET A 306 27.47 3.07 -31.63
N ASP A 307 27.44 1.74 -31.79
CA ASP A 307 28.60 0.84 -31.83
C ASP A 307 29.24 0.23 -30.56
N ALA A 308 29.47 -1.07 -30.73
CA ALA A 308 30.49 -1.96 -30.18
C ALA A 308 30.40 -2.47 -28.72
N SER A 309 29.97 -3.74 -28.68
CA SER A 309 30.60 -4.86 -27.96
C SER A 309 30.47 -4.93 -26.43
N GLN A 310 29.67 -5.88 -25.96
CA GLN A 310 30.18 -7.07 -25.26
C GLN A 310 29.04 -8.08 -24.99
N GLN A 311 29.17 -9.24 -25.63
CA GLN A 311 28.47 -10.47 -25.26
C GLN A 311 28.97 -10.94 -23.88
N ASN A 312 28.05 -11.40 -23.03
CA ASN A 312 28.22 -12.53 -22.10
C ASN A 312 26.83 -12.84 -21.51
N LEU A 313 26.10 -13.81 -22.08
CA LEU A 313 26.05 -15.20 -21.60
C LEU A 313 25.63 -15.28 -20.12
N PHE A 314 24.31 -15.34 -19.93
CA PHE A 314 23.69 -15.89 -18.72
C PHE A 314 23.92 -17.39 -18.72
N ASP A 315 24.74 -17.89 -17.79
CA ASP A 315 24.81 -19.31 -17.48
C ASP A 315 24.28 -19.55 -16.07
N ASN A 316 23.26 -20.40 -16.00
CA ASN A 316 22.73 -20.99 -14.78
C ASN A 316 23.79 -21.84 -14.11
N LYS A 317 24.06 -21.63 -12.82
CA LYS A 317 24.63 -22.66 -11.94
C LYS A 317 24.36 -22.31 -10.47
N PHE A 318 23.19 -22.75 -9.99
CA PHE A 318 22.90 -22.95 -8.59
C PHE A 318 23.05 -24.45 -8.36
N ASP A 319 24.23 -24.88 -7.91
CA ASP A 319 24.51 -26.17 -7.24
C ASP A 319 26.03 -26.25 -7.03
N ASP A 320 26.49 -26.02 -5.79
CA ASP A 320 27.73 -26.57 -5.19
C ASP A 320 28.06 -25.88 -3.83
N ILE A 321 27.18 -26.02 -2.82
CA ILE A 321 27.45 -25.59 -1.43
C ILE A 321 27.40 -26.75 -0.41
N PHE A 322 27.43 -28.00 -0.86
CA PHE A 322 27.69 -29.13 0.05
C PHE A 322 28.81 -30.01 -0.49
N GLY A 323 30.03 -29.64 -0.10
CA GLY A 323 31.22 -30.44 -0.29
C GLY A 323 31.08 -31.79 0.39
N SER A 324 31.16 -32.85 -0.41
CA SER A 324 31.55 -34.18 0.05
C SER A 324 32.69 -34.65 -0.83
N SER A 325 33.83 -34.95 -0.21
CA SER A 325 34.78 -36.01 -0.60
C SER A 325 36.06 -35.90 0.21
N PHE A 326 36.28 -36.88 1.09
CA PHE A 326 37.60 -37.48 1.27
C PHE A 326 37.41 -38.98 1.56
N SER A 327 37.47 -39.79 0.49
CA SER A 327 38.07 -41.14 0.48
C SER A 327 39.59 -40.97 0.61
N SER A 328 40.45 -41.86 1.11
CA SER A 328 40.57 -43.31 1.29
C SER A 328 41.84 -43.48 2.19
N ASP A 329 42.09 -44.47 3.04
CA ASP A 329 42.23 -45.93 2.83
C ASP A 329 42.78 -46.59 4.16
N PRO A 330 43.20 -47.88 4.27
CA PRO A 330 42.67 -48.84 5.25
C PRO A 330 43.70 -49.43 6.27
N PHE A 331 43.32 -50.53 6.96
CA PHE A 331 44.07 -51.40 7.91
C PHE A 331 43.98 -50.99 9.40
N ASN A 332 43.85 -51.85 10.42
CA ASN A 332 43.94 -53.31 10.57
C ASN A 332 43.20 -53.74 11.86
N PHE A 333 42.82 -55.02 11.98
CA PHE A 333 42.25 -55.62 13.20
C PHE A 333 43.32 -55.86 14.29
N ASN A 334 43.02 -55.47 15.53
CA ASN A 334 43.10 -56.31 16.73
C ASN A 334 42.40 -55.63 17.91
#